data_AF-A0A2V6QVB0-F1
#
_entry.id   AF-A0A2V6QVB0-F1
#
_cell.length_a   1.000
_cell.length_b   1.000
_cell.length_c   1.000
_cell.angle_alpha   90.00
_cell.angle_beta   90.00
_cell.angle_gamma   90.00
#
_symmetry.space_group_name_H-M   'P 1'
#
loop_
_entity.id
_entity.type
_entity.pdbx_description
1 polymer ?
#
loop_
_entity_poly.entity_id
_entity_poly.type
_entity_poly.pdbx_seq_one_letter_code
_entity_poly.pdbx_strand_id
1 'polypeptide(L)'
;MKTLLVVGTAAFGLCLVAAVVSAQEEQSPRDLAALQKHIVEKDYPELFGSTAYRTKIEKILNVDLDRDGNRELVVLFAPHYRQSAPIVIYRLSKTLEVTRVKEGLAPGPLVPLSGAYLDSHSLGQGVDFTLNAKDGPIDREKTLKGLFQSKFGGIVEYRSFVHADGRTGEPAYVDMRHVDVPRGKMNCEEFEFSHVDGIAAGALQADPTKVYLVARVGPELWLYHISEFLPSGLLRKEVHVEKLPVDFVRFAPGTNPILLYETSSRAVQPLRFLPH
;
A
#
# COMPACT_ATOMS: atom_id res chain seq x y z
N MET A 1 73.58 8.52 -14.72
CA MET A 1 72.94 9.86 -14.58
C MET A 1 71.45 9.67 -14.69
N LYS A 2 70.70 10.25 -13.74
CA LYS A 2 69.29 9.99 -13.45
C LYS A 2 68.38 10.63 -14.51
N THR A 3 67.41 9.87 -15.01
CA THR A 3 66.24 10.41 -15.70
C THR A 3 65.02 10.19 -14.82
N LEU A 4 64.32 11.29 -14.52
CA LEU A 4 63.06 11.39 -13.80
C LEU A 4 62.01 10.46 -14.41
N LEU A 5 61.35 9.64 -13.58
CA LEU A 5 60.02 9.12 -13.90
C LEU A 5 59.03 9.77 -12.94
N VAL A 6 58.14 10.58 -13.52
CA VAL A 6 56.99 11.19 -12.85
C VAL A 6 56.02 10.07 -12.51
N VAL A 7 55.89 9.73 -11.23
CA VAL A 7 54.82 8.85 -10.75
C VAL A 7 53.58 9.71 -10.58
N GLY A 8 52.67 9.62 -11.55
CA GLY A 8 51.34 10.19 -11.45
C GLY A 8 50.56 9.51 -10.32
N THR A 9 50.30 10.25 -9.26
CA THR A 9 49.34 9.89 -8.22
C THR A 9 47.94 9.93 -8.81
N ALA A 10 47.45 8.79 -9.29
CA ALA A 10 46.03 8.58 -9.51
C ALA A 10 45.37 8.43 -8.14
N ALA A 11 44.83 9.54 -7.62
CA ALA A 11 43.91 9.52 -6.50
C ALA A 11 42.68 8.70 -6.91
N PHE A 12 42.65 7.43 -6.48
CA PHE A 12 41.45 6.62 -6.51
C PHE A 12 40.42 7.32 -5.61
N GLY A 13 39.46 7.99 -6.26
CA GLY A 13 38.32 8.58 -5.60
C GLY A 13 37.61 7.50 -4.79
N LEU A 14 37.60 7.71 -3.48
CA LEU A 14 36.78 6.96 -2.54
C LEU A 14 35.32 7.24 -2.93
N CYS A 15 34.72 6.39 -3.77
CA CYS A 15 33.27 6.37 -3.91
C CYS A 15 32.72 6.03 -2.54
N LEU A 16 32.09 7.01 -1.88
CA LEU A 16 31.15 6.75 -0.79
C LEU A 16 30.09 5.80 -1.35
N VAL A 17 30.25 4.50 -1.08
CA VAL A 17 29.14 3.56 -1.11
C VAL A 17 28.29 3.97 0.09
N ALA A 18 27.35 4.89 -0.14
CA ALA A 18 26.24 5.07 0.78
C ALA A 18 25.65 3.68 0.99
N ALA A 19 25.74 3.18 2.23
CA ALA A 19 25.18 1.89 2.58
C ALA A 19 23.70 1.93 2.21
N VAL A 20 23.34 1.25 1.12
CA VAL A 20 21.94 1.04 0.77
C VAL A 20 21.45 0.01 1.80
N VAL A 21 21.00 0.52 2.94
CA VAL A 21 20.36 -0.30 3.97
C VAL A 21 19.18 -1.01 3.29
N SER A 22 19.16 -2.33 3.37
CA SER A 22 18.04 -3.09 2.85
C SER A 22 16.78 -2.67 3.58
N ALA A 23 15.85 -2.04 2.86
CA ALA A 23 14.56 -1.64 3.41
C ALA A 23 13.71 -2.87 3.78
N GLN A 24 13.95 -4.02 3.14
CA GLN A 24 13.23 -5.26 3.36
C GLN A 24 14.10 -6.28 4.10
N GLU A 25 13.55 -7.02 5.06
CA GLU A 25 14.21 -8.18 5.68
C GLU A 25 13.41 -9.45 5.43
N GLU A 26 14.09 -10.60 5.58
CA GLU A 26 13.45 -11.89 5.61
C GLU A 26 12.45 -11.94 6.77
N GLN A 27 11.30 -12.56 6.53
CA GLN A 27 10.24 -12.58 7.53
C GLN A 27 10.61 -13.48 8.69
N SER A 28 10.82 -12.88 9.85
CA SER A 28 10.94 -13.61 11.11
C SER A 28 9.65 -14.40 11.37
N PRO A 29 9.74 -15.73 11.64
CA PRO A 29 8.57 -16.52 12.03
C PRO A 29 7.83 -15.96 13.24
N ARG A 30 8.56 -15.28 14.13
CA ARG A 30 8.01 -14.63 15.32
C ARG A 30 7.13 -13.43 14.96
N ASP A 31 7.55 -12.62 13.99
CA ASP A 31 6.82 -11.43 13.54
C ASP A 31 5.53 -11.83 12.83
N LEU A 32 5.62 -12.86 11.97
CA LEU A 32 4.47 -13.44 11.28
C LEU A 32 3.45 -14.01 12.27
N ALA A 33 3.90 -14.73 13.30
CA ALA A 33 3.01 -15.29 14.31
C ALA A 33 2.31 -14.19 15.12
N ALA A 34 3.01 -13.10 15.47
CA ALA A 34 2.42 -11.96 16.15
C ALA A 34 1.33 -11.28 15.30
N LEU A 35 1.61 -11.07 14.02
CA LEU A 35 0.65 -10.50 13.07
C LEU A 35 -0.58 -11.40 12.88
N GLN A 36 -0.37 -12.69 12.63
CA GLN A 36 -1.46 -13.65 12.44
C GLN A 36 -2.37 -13.71 13.68
N LYS A 37 -1.77 -13.73 14.88
CA LYS A 37 -2.51 -13.67 16.14
C LYS A 37 -3.35 -12.39 16.22
N HIS A 38 -2.76 -11.24 15.91
CA HIS A 38 -3.46 -9.96 15.94
C HIS A 38 -4.65 -9.93 14.97
N ILE A 39 -4.47 -10.37 13.72
CA ILE A 39 -5.54 -10.40 12.71
C ILE A 39 -6.69 -11.30 13.15
N VAL A 40 -6.39 -12.46 13.73
CA VAL A 40 -7.41 -13.42 14.16
C VAL A 40 -8.15 -12.95 15.42
N GLU A 41 -7.46 -12.32 16.36
CA GLU A 41 -8.02 -11.99 17.68
C GLU A 41 -8.58 -10.57 17.79
N LYS A 42 -8.10 -9.61 17.00
CA LYS A 42 -8.36 -8.17 17.23
C LYS A 42 -8.79 -7.40 15.99
N ASP A 43 -8.13 -7.62 14.87
CA ASP A 43 -8.32 -6.81 13.66
C ASP A 43 -8.67 -7.68 12.47
N TYR A 44 -9.88 -8.25 12.50
CA TYR A 44 -10.37 -8.98 11.36
C TYR A 44 -10.91 -7.99 10.30
N PRO A 45 -10.18 -7.72 9.20
CA PRO A 45 -10.65 -6.78 8.20
C PRO A 45 -11.86 -7.44 7.53
N GLU A 46 -13.02 -6.78 7.52
CA GLU A 46 -14.28 -7.22 6.87
C GLU A 46 -15.30 -8.00 7.74
N LEU A 47 -15.24 -7.93 9.07
CA LEU A 47 -16.31 -8.52 9.88
C LEU A 47 -17.59 -7.67 9.79
N PHE A 48 -18.64 -8.19 9.14
CA PHE A 48 -19.99 -7.57 9.15
C PHE A 48 -20.95 -8.43 9.98
N GLY A 49 -21.42 -7.89 11.11
CA GLY A 49 -22.26 -8.63 12.05
C GLY A 49 -21.53 -9.80 12.69
N SER A 50 -22.23 -10.94 12.90
CA SER A 50 -21.65 -12.15 13.52
C SER A 50 -20.95 -13.08 12.53
N THR A 51 -20.89 -12.73 11.25
CA THR A 51 -20.36 -13.63 10.22
C THR A 51 -18.85 -13.46 10.09
N ALA A 52 -18.10 -14.36 10.71
CA ALA A 52 -16.66 -14.45 10.54
C ALA A 52 -16.32 -15.10 9.19
N TYR A 53 -16.09 -14.28 8.17
CA TYR A 53 -15.42 -14.75 6.96
C TYR A 53 -13.95 -15.07 7.28
N ARG A 54 -13.15 -15.58 6.34
CA ARG A 54 -11.68 -15.69 6.49
C ARG A 54 -11.00 -15.11 5.24
N THR A 55 -10.53 -13.87 5.31
CA THR A 55 -9.83 -13.19 4.23
C THR A 55 -8.50 -13.87 4.00
N LYS A 56 -8.26 -14.27 2.76
CA LYS A 56 -7.02 -14.95 2.38
C LYS A 56 -5.90 -13.92 2.36
N ILE A 57 -4.81 -14.21 3.05
CA ILE A 57 -3.55 -13.48 2.92
C ILE A 57 -2.81 -14.05 1.71
N GLU A 58 -2.48 -13.20 0.74
CA GLU A 58 -1.78 -13.60 -0.47
C GLU A 58 -0.28 -13.33 -0.37
N LYS A 59 0.10 -12.23 0.29
CA LYS A 59 1.49 -11.86 0.51
C LYS A 59 1.65 -11.01 1.75
N ILE A 60 2.80 -11.13 2.39
CA ILE A 60 3.26 -10.22 3.43
C ILE A 60 4.61 -9.67 2.98
N LEU A 61 4.91 -8.41 3.26
CA LEU A 61 6.24 -7.80 3.17
C LEU A 61 6.63 -7.28 4.57
N ASN A 62 7.89 -7.40 4.94
CA ASN A 62 8.44 -6.79 6.15
C ASN A 62 9.43 -5.72 5.72
N VAL A 63 9.03 -4.45 5.82
CA VAL A 63 9.73 -3.33 5.19
C VAL A 63 9.64 -2.07 6.06
N ASP A 64 10.73 -1.31 6.12
CA ASP A 64 10.77 0.05 6.66
C ASP A 64 10.41 1.03 5.53
N LEU A 65 9.15 1.45 5.47
CA LEU A 65 8.62 2.20 4.33
C LEU A 65 9.00 3.69 4.36
N ASP A 66 9.02 4.30 5.55
CA ASP A 66 9.32 5.73 5.73
C ASP A 66 10.77 5.99 6.19
N ARG A 67 11.55 4.91 6.38
CA ARG A 67 12.96 4.94 6.79
C ARG A 67 13.16 5.46 8.21
N ASP A 68 12.16 5.31 9.09
CA ASP A 68 12.25 5.70 10.50
C ASP A 68 12.99 4.67 11.38
N GLY A 69 13.36 3.52 10.80
CA GLY A 69 14.05 2.41 11.47
C GLY A 69 13.13 1.44 12.20
N ASN A 70 11.83 1.72 12.25
CA ASN A 70 10.78 0.75 12.59
C ASN A 70 10.31 0.07 11.30
N ARG A 71 9.64 -1.07 11.45
CA ARG A 71 9.19 -1.83 10.30
C ARG A 71 7.70 -2.00 10.28
N GLU A 72 7.21 -2.01 9.05
CA GLU A 72 5.87 -2.29 8.69
C GLU A 72 5.73 -3.69 8.10
N LEU A 73 4.69 -4.38 8.54
CA LEU A 73 4.18 -5.57 7.89
C LEU A 73 3.09 -5.14 6.91
N VAL A 74 3.42 -5.14 5.62
CA VAL A 74 2.48 -4.83 4.54
C VAL A 74 1.82 -6.12 4.10
N VAL A 75 0.51 -6.22 4.23
CA VAL A 75 -0.26 -7.43 3.95
C VAL A 75 -1.13 -7.20 2.73
N LEU A 76 -0.97 -8.05 1.72
CA LEU A 76 -1.89 -8.18 0.60
C LEU A 76 -2.94 -9.23 0.94
N PHE A 77 -4.19 -8.79 1.02
CA PHE A 77 -5.37 -9.59 1.20
C PHE A 77 -6.13 -9.77 -0.12
N ALA A 78 -6.86 -10.88 -0.24
CA ALA A 78 -7.94 -11.04 -1.20
C ALA A 78 -9.28 -10.71 -0.50
N PRO A 79 -9.78 -9.45 -0.59
CA PRO A 79 -10.98 -9.02 0.11
C PRO A 79 -12.24 -9.74 -0.38
N HIS A 80 -13.25 -9.86 0.47
CA HIS A 80 -14.59 -10.33 0.08
C HIS A 80 -15.49 -9.18 -0.33
N TYR A 81 -15.25 -7.96 0.16
CA TYR A 81 -16.13 -6.82 -0.09
C TYR A 81 -15.52 -5.82 -1.06
N ARG A 82 -16.37 -5.25 -1.93
CA ARG A 82 -15.97 -4.31 -3.00
C ARG A 82 -15.19 -3.09 -2.49
N GLN A 83 -15.50 -2.66 -1.26
CA GLN A 83 -15.00 -1.43 -0.64
C GLN A 83 -13.99 -1.73 0.47
N SER A 84 -13.24 -2.82 0.37
CA SER A 84 -12.19 -3.20 1.32
C SER A 84 -10.82 -3.02 0.73
N ALA A 85 -9.90 -2.41 1.49
CA ALA A 85 -8.52 -2.26 1.07
C ALA A 85 -7.86 -3.64 0.84
N PRO A 86 -7.36 -3.95 -0.37
CA PRO A 86 -6.58 -5.16 -0.60
C PRO A 86 -5.21 -5.09 0.08
N ILE A 87 -4.65 -3.90 0.32
CA ILE A 87 -3.37 -3.75 1.02
C ILE A 87 -3.61 -3.07 2.38
N VAL A 88 -3.20 -3.74 3.45
CA VAL A 88 -3.27 -3.23 4.83
C VAL A 88 -1.87 -3.22 5.44
N ILE A 89 -1.56 -2.17 6.20
CA ILE A 89 -0.25 -1.97 6.81
C ILE A 89 -0.37 -2.10 8.32
N TYR A 90 0.53 -2.86 8.92
CA TYR A 90 0.65 -3.01 10.37
C TYR A 90 2.02 -2.53 10.83
N ARG A 91 2.09 -1.84 11.97
CA ARG A 91 3.34 -1.53 12.65
C ARG A 91 3.61 -2.57 13.71
N LEU A 92 4.84 -3.09 13.75
CA LEU A 92 5.29 -4.03 14.75
C LEU A 92 6.30 -3.34 15.67
N SER A 93 5.97 -3.24 16.96
CA SER A 93 6.91 -2.71 17.94
C SER A 93 8.03 -3.71 18.24
N LYS A 94 9.12 -3.24 18.88
CA LYS A 94 10.21 -4.11 19.35
C LYS A 94 9.76 -5.17 20.38
N THR A 95 8.62 -4.95 21.03
CA THR A 95 8.00 -5.89 21.99
C THR A 95 6.95 -6.81 21.34
N LEU A 96 6.85 -6.79 20.01
CA LEU A 96 5.85 -7.50 19.20
C LEU A 96 4.40 -7.01 19.38
N GLU A 97 4.21 -5.78 19.82
CA GLU A 97 2.88 -5.19 19.76
C GLU A 97 2.56 -4.84 18.31
N VAL A 98 1.49 -5.43 17.79
CA VAL A 98 0.99 -5.17 16.44
C VAL A 98 -0.10 -4.12 16.54
N THR A 99 0.02 -3.07 15.74
CA THR A 99 -1.01 -2.03 15.58
C THR A 99 -1.32 -1.83 14.10
N ARG A 100 -2.60 -1.71 13.78
CA ARG A 100 -3.04 -1.48 12.39
C ARG A 100 -2.90 0.00 12.05
N VAL A 101 -2.32 0.30 10.89
CA VAL A 101 -2.44 1.62 10.26
C VAL A 101 -3.87 1.73 9.72
N LYS A 102 -4.57 2.83 10.05
CA LYS A 102 -5.98 3.00 9.66
C LYS A 102 -6.13 3.09 8.15
N GLU A 103 -5.23 3.81 7.50
CA GLU A 103 -5.25 3.96 6.06
C GLU A 103 -4.67 2.73 5.34
N GLY A 104 -5.54 2.04 4.59
CA GLY A 104 -5.16 1.00 3.64
C GLY A 104 -5.02 1.54 2.22
N LEU A 105 -4.54 0.70 1.31
CA LEU A 105 -4.35 1.04 -0.10
C LEU A 105 -5.18 0.14 -1.00
N ALA A 106 -5.78 0.73 -2.02
CA ALA A 106 -6.48 0.05 -3.11
C ALA A 106 -5.94 0.57 -4.45
N PRO A 107 -4.79 0.06 -4.92
CA PRO A 107 -4.22 0.47 -6.19
C PRO A 107 -5.09 0.04 -7.37
N GLY A 108 -5.02 0.81 -8.44
CA GLY A 108 -5.71 0.52 -9.69
C GLY A 108 -6.90 1.44 -9.96
N PRO A 109 -7.39 1.42 -11.21
CA PRO A 109 -8.65 2.06 -11.55
C PRO A 109 -9.82 1.36 -10.85
N LEU A 110 -10.96 2.05 -10.79
CA LEU A 110 -12.23 1.41 -10.46
C LEU A 110 -12.70 0.59 -11.66
N VAL A 111 -13.12 -0.64 -11.42
CA VAL A 111 -13.53 -1.57 -12.48
C VAL A 111 -15.02 -1.89 -12.37
N PRO A 112 -15.69 -2.27 -13.47
CA PRO A 112 -17.06 -2.77 -13.42
C PRO A 112 -17.18 -3.99 -12.51
N LEU A 113 -18.37 -4.21 -11.96
CA LEU A 113 -18.64 -5.35 -11.10
C LEU A 113 -18.34 -6.68 -11.81
N SER A 114 -17.43 -7.47 -11.23
CA SER A 114 -17.17 -8.84 -11.69
C SER A 114 -18.17 -9.85 -11.12
N GLY A 115 -18.84 -9.50 -10.02
CA GLY A 115 -19.65 -10.43 -9.22
C GLY A 115 -18.84 -11.29 -8.25
N ALA A 116 -17.51 -11.10 -8.16
CA ALA A 116 -16.65 -11.83 -7.23
C ALA A 116 -16.73 -11.31 -5.78
N TYR A 117 -17.21 -10.08 -5.59
CA TYR A 117 -17.21 -9.41 -4.29
C TYR A 117 -18.62 -9.09 -3.80
N LEU A 118 -18.79 -9.22 -2.49
CA LEU A 118 -19.96 -8.82 -1.72
C LEU A 118 -20.08 -7.30 -1.65
N ASP A 119 -21.31 -6.83 -1.55
CA ASP A 119 -21.66 -5.42 -1.41
C ASP A 119 -22.27 -5.16 -0.02
N SER A 120 -21.70 -4.20 0.71
CA SER A 120 -22.16 -3.83 2.05
C SER A 120 -23.54 -3.17 2.03
N HIS A 121 -23.94 -2.51 0.93
CA HIS A 121 -25.29 -1.94 0.79
C HIS A 121 -26.36 -3.02 0.76
N SER A 122 -26.09 -4.11 0.04
CA SER A 122 -26.97 -5.29 -0.01
C SER A 122 -27.20 -5.93 1.37
N LEU A 123 -26.32 -5.68 2.34
CA LEU A 123 -26.48 -6.12 3.74
C LEU A 123 -27.13 -5.07 4.65
N GLY A 124 -27.50 -3.90 4.12
CA GLY A 124 -27.96 -2.75 4.91
C GLY A 124 -26.87 -2.18 5.83
N GLN A 125 -25.60 -2.47 5.54
CA GLN A 125 -24.45 -2.06 6.34
C GLN A 125 -23.62 -0.97 5.66
N GLY A 126 -23.86 -0.69 4.38
CA GLY A 126 -23.18 0.36 3.60
C GLY A 126 -24.07 1.59 3.40
N VAL A 127 -23.46 2.76 3.38
CA VAL A 127 -24.09 4.03 3.06
C VAL A 127 -23.12 4.93 2.30
N ASP A 128 -23.62 5.63 1.29
CA ASP A 128 -22.87 6.61 0.53
C ASP A 128 -23.33 8.04 0.85
N PHE A 129 -22.38 8.93 1.11
CA PHE A 129 -22.59 10.35 1.41
C PHE A 129 -22.04 11.20 0.28
N THR A 130 -22.88 11.99 -0.37
CA THR A 130 -22.39 12.97 -1.34
C THR A 130 -21.70 14.14 -0.63
N LEU A 131 -20.49 14.48 -1.08
CA LEU A 131 -19.77 15.65 -0.59
C LEU A 131 -20.29 16.90 -1.34
N ASN A 132 -21.41 17.46 -0.87
CA ASN A 132 -21.95 18.69 -1.47
C ASN A 132 -21.14 19.91 -1.00
N ALA A 133 -20.44 20.56 -1.93
CA ALA A 133 -19.69 21.81 -1.69
C ALA A 133 -20.59 23.04 -1.37
N LYS A 134 -21.88 22.85 -1.12
CA LYS A 134 -22.84 23.94 -0.86
C LYS A 134 -22.60 24.66 0.47
N ASP A 135 -21.92 24.00 1.43
CA ASP A 135 -21.71 24.54 2.78
C ASP A 135 -20.27 25.04 3.03
N GLY A 136 -19.50 25.27 1.96
CA GLY A 136 -18.12 25.75 2.03
C GLY A 136 -17.06 24.64 1.94
N PRO A 137 -15.76 25.00 2.04
CA PRO A 137 -14.68 24.03 1.95
C PRO A 137 -14.74 23.05 3.13
N ILE A 138 -14.76 21.76 2.81
CA ILE A 138 -14.77 20.68 3.81
C ILE A 138 -13.39 20.62 4.47
N ASP A 139 -13.34 20.82 5.79
CA ASP A 139 -12.16 20.52 6.59
C ASP A 139 -11.99 18.99 6.67
N ARG A 140 -11.10 18.47 5.82
CA ARG A 140 -10.87 17.02 5.66
C ARG A 140 -10.38 16.38 6.95
N GLU A 141 -9.43 16.99 7.65
CA GLU A 141 -8.87 16.39 8.85
C GLU A 141 -9.94 16.28 9.94
N LYS A 142 -10.74 17.33 10.11
CA LYS A 142 -11.88 17.32 11.03
C LYS A 142 -12.96 16.32 10.61
N THR A 143 -13.23 16.21 9.30
CA THR A 143 -14.22 15.26 8.76
C THR A 143 -13.78 13.81 8.97
N LEU A 144 -12.54 13.47 8.60
CA LEU A 144 -11.98 12.13 8.82
C LEU A 144 -11.90 11.81 10.31
N LYS A 145 -11.50 12.75 11.16
CA LYS A 145 -11.52 12.56 12.62
C LYS A 145 -12.94 12.27 13.12
N GLY A 146 -13.94 13.01 12.65
CA GLY A 146 -15.34 12.76 12.99
C GLY A 146 -15.83 11.40 12.52
N LEU A 147 -15.47 10.99 11.30
CA LEU A 147 -15.80 9.67 10.77
C LEU A 147 -15.10 8.55 11.54
N PHE A 148 -13.83 8.70 11.93
CA PHE A 148 -13.13 7.73 12.79
C PHE A 148 -13.68 7.66 14.22
N GLN A 149 -14.34 8.71 14.70
CA GLN A 149 -15.03 8.73 15.99
C GLN A 149 -16.48 8.24 15.91
N SER A 150 -16.96 7.97 14.70
CA SER A 150 -18.31 7.47 14.46
C SER A 150 -18.39 5.95 14.67
N LYS A 151 -19.58 5.37 14.44
CA LYS A 151 -19.81 3.92 14.52
C LYS A 151 -19.42 3.17 13.23
N PHE A 152 -18.94 3.86 12.21
CA PHE A 152 -18.47 3.23 10.96
C PHE A 152 -17.10 2.60 11.17
N GLY A 153 -16.91 1.37 10.69
CA GLY A 153 -15.61 0.70 10.72
C GLY A 153 -14.89 0.68 9.37
N GLY A 154 -15.57 1.00 8.27
CA GLY A 154 -14.97 1.14 6.94
C GLY A 154 -15.34 2.49 6.35
N ILE A 155 -14.36 3.21 5.82
CA ILE A 155 -14.54 4.49 5.13
C ILE A 155 -13.74 4.47 3.84
N VAL A 156 -14.37 4.80 2.72
CA VAL A 156 -13.67 5.02 1.44
C VAL A 156 -14.04 6.41 0.92
N GLU A 157 -13.05 7.25 0.70
CA GLU A 157 -13.26 8.62 0.21
C GLU A 157 -12.95 8.70 -1.28
N TYR A 158 -13.96 9.10 -2.05
CA TYR A 158 -13.83 9.43 -3.47
C TYR A 158 -13.89 10.94 -3.67
N ARG A 159 -13.58 11.40 -4.88
CA ARG A 159 -13.59 12.84 -5.19
C ARG A 159 -14.95 13.50 -4.97
N SER A 160 -16.04 12.78 -5.23
CA SER A 160 -17.40 13.30 -5.21
C SER A 160 -18.28 12.81 -4.05
N PHE A 161 -17.89 11.73 -3.38
CA PHE A 161 -18.67 11.10 -2.32
C PHE A 161 -17.80 10.28 -1.36
N VAL A 162 -18.37 9.87 -0.24
CA VAL A 162 -17.74 8.98 0.75
C VAL A 162 -18.61 7.76 0.93
N HIS A 163 -18.04 6.58 0.82
CA HIS A 163 -18.66 5.35 1.30
C HIS A 163 -18.30 5.14 2.77
N ALA A 164 -19.27 4.75 3.59
CA ALA A 164 -18.99 4.21 4.90
C ALA A 164 -19.79 2.95 5.17
N ASP A 165 -19.26 2.06 5.99
CA ASP A 165 -19.94 0.83 6.34
C ASP A 165 -19.76 0.39 7.81
N GLY A 166 -20.64 -0.52 8.21
CA GLY A 166 -20.75 -1.06 9.56
C GLY A 166 -19.83 -2.24 9.87
N ARG A 167 -18.72 -2.44 9.12
CA ARG A 167 -17.75 -3.48 9.50
C ARG A 167 -17.25 -3.21 10.92
N THR A 168 -16.97 -4.26 11.68
CA THR A 168 -16.44 -4.15 13.04
C THR A 168 -14.93 -4.37 13.05
N GLY A 169 -14.25 -3.81 14.04
CA GLY A 169 -12.79 -3.87 14.17
C GLY A 169 -12.21 -2.46 14.24
N GLU A 170 -10.91 -2.34 14.00
CA GLU A 170 -10.25 -1.04 13.91
C GLU A 170 -10.78 -0.26 12.69
N PRO A 171 -11.16 1.03 12.84
CA PRO A 171 -11.63 1.84 11.73
C PRO A 171 -10.61 1.88 10.59
N ALA A 172 -11.05 1.51 9.40
CA ALA A 172 -10.25 1.50 8.18
C ALA A 172 -10.65 2.65 7.25
N TYR A 173 -9.66 3.24 6.60
CA TYR A 173 -9.82 4.31 5.63
C TYR A 173 -9.11 3.99 4.31
N VAL A 174 -9.70 4.36 3.18
CA VAL A 174 -9.06 4.28 1.86
C VAL A 174 -9.28 5.59 1.11
N ASP A 175 -8.18 6.23 0.70
CA ASP A 175 -8.22 7.44 -0.14
C ASP A 175 -8.22 7.06 -1.63
N MET A 176 -9.37 7.22 -2.29
CA MET A 176 -9.58 6.96 -3.71
C MET A 176 -9.79 8.24 -4.53
N ARG A 177 -9.55 9.43 -3.96
CA ARG A 177 -9.82 10.72 -4.64
C ARG A 177 -8.95 10.96 -5.88
N HIS A 178 -7.82 10.27 -5.93
CA HIS A 178 -6.88 10.28 -7.05
C HIS A 178 -7.33 9.40 -8.22
N VAL A 179 -8.32 8.53 -8.02
CA VAL A 179 -8.88 7.67 -9.06
C VAL A 179 -10.17 8.26 -9.61
N ASP A 180 -10.37 8.17 -10.92
CA ASP A 180 -11.59 8.63 -11.57
C ASP A 180 -12.77 7.71 -11.26
N VAL A 181 -13.83 8.30 -10.71
CA VAL A 181 -15.12 7.64 -10.54
C VAL A 181 -15.89 7.68 -11.87
N PRO A 182 -16.63 6.63 -12.25
CA PRO A 182 -17.49 6.66 -13.42
C PRO A 182 -18.37 7.91 -13.47
N ARG A 183 -18.45 8.54 -14.65
CA ARG A 183 -19.04 9.88 -14.81
C ARG A 183 -20.48 9.92 -14.28
N GLY A 184 -20.75 10.91 -13.43
CA GLY A 184 -22.09 11.17 -12.88
C GLY A 184 -22.48 10.28 -11.70
N LYS A 185 -21.58 9.42 -11.22
CA LYS A 185 -21.82 8.61 -10.02
C LYS A 185 -21.48 9.36 -8.74
N MET A 186 -22.32 9.15 -7.74
CA MET A 186 -22.21 9.69 -6.39
C MET A 186 -22.33 8.58 -5.33
N ASN A 187 -22.14 7.32 -5.77
CA ASN A 187 -22.25 6.10 -5.00
C ASN A 187 -21.30 5.04 -5.58
N CYS A 188 -21.08 3.94 -4.86
CA CYS A 188 -20.19 2.85 -5.29
C CYS A 188 -20.93 1.59 -5.80
N GLU A 189 -22.19 1.72 -6.20
CA GLU A 189 -23.05 0.58 -6.55
C GLU A 189 -22.58 -0.20 -7.79
N GLU A 190 -21.91 0.48 -8.73
CA GLU A 190 -21.63 -0.06 -10.08
C GLU A 190 -20.16 -0.40 -10.33
N PHE A 191 -19.31 -0.30 -9.30
CA PHE A 191 -17.89 -0.57 -9.45
C PHE A 191 -17.29 -1.19 -8.20
N GLU A 192 -16.08 -1.72 -8.37
CA GLU A 192 -15.27 -2.32 -7.32
C GLU A 192 -13.81 -1.93 -7.49
N PHE A 193 -13.00 -2.17 -6.45
CA PHE A 193 -11.56 -2.01 -6.56
C PHE A 193 -10.95 -3.03 -7.52
N SER A 194 -9.91 -2.61 -8.23
CA SER A 194 -9.11 -3.53 -9.06
C SER A 194 -8.48 -4.63 -8.22
N HIS A 195 -8.34 -5.81 -8.83
CA HIS A 195 -7.54 -6.89 -8.25
C HIS A 195 -6.05 -6.53 -8.29
N VAL A 196 -5.34 -6.84 -7.20
CA VAL A 196 -3.91 -6.59 -7.07
C VAL A 196 -3.16 -7.90 -7.27
N ASP A 197 -2.48 -8.04 -8.40
CA ASP A 197 -1.81 -9.28 -8.81
C ASP A 197 -0.58 -9.62 -7.93
N GLY A 198 -0.04 -8.62 -7.25
CA GLY A 198 1.08 -8.78 -6.33
C GLY A 198 1.68 -7.47 -5.87
N ILE A 199 2.45 -7.55 -4.78
CA ILE A 199 3.17 -6.41 -4.20
C ILE A 199 4.67 -6.71 -4.03
N ALA A 200 5.49 -5.67 -4.05
CA ALA A 200 6.90 -5.69 -3.66
C ALA A 200 7.28 -4.34 -3.03
N ALA A 201 8.37 -4.30 -2.27
CA ALA A 201 8.87 -3.04 -1.74
C ALA A 201 10.40 -2.94 -1.84
N GLY A 202 10.90 -1.72 -1.97
CA GLY A 202 12.32 -1.42 -2.09
C GLY A 202 12.56 -0.11 -2.82
N ALA A 203 13.82 0.27 -3.00
CA ALA A 203 14.16 1.47 -3.74
C ALA A 203 14.14 1.23 -5.26
N LEU A 204 13.92 2.29 -6.04
CA LEU A 204 14.10 2.24 -7.49
C LEU A 204 15.58 2.43 -7.82
N GLN A 205 16.06 1.85 -8.92
CA GLN A 205 17.46 2.04 -9.32
C GLN A 205 17.79 3.52 -9.57
N ALA A 206 16.84 4.27 -10.14
CA ALA A 206 17.01 5.68 -10.45
C ALA A 206 16.78 6.61 -9.24
N ASP A 207 16.18 6.09 -8.17
CA ASP A 207 15.96 6.82 -6.92
C ASP A 207 16.24 5.89 -5.72
N PRO A 208 17.53 5.67 -5.40
CA PRO A 208 17.93 4.80 -4.29
C PRO A 208 17.67 5.43 -2.91
N THR A 209 17.18 6.67 -2.86
CA THR A 209 17.00 7.41 -1.61
C THR A 209 15.63 7.22 -0.98
N LYS A 210 14.63 6.86 -1.79
CA LYS A 210 13.27 6.57 -1.35
C LYS A 210 12.98 5.07 -1.38
N VAL A 211 12.07 4.63 -0.52
CA VAL A 211 11.51 3.27 -0.55
C VAL A 211 10.12 3.36 -1.16
N TYR A 212 9.83 2.47 -2.10
CA TYR A 212 8.55 2.39 -2.77
C TYR A 212 7.87 1.07 -2.41
N LEU A 213 6.60 1.14 -2.05
CA LEU A 213 5.69 0.00 -2.12
C LEU A 213 5.07 -0.02 -3.51
N VAL A 214 5.30 -1.09 -4.27
CA VAL A 214 4.83 -1.23 -5.64
C VAL A 214 3.80 -2.35 -5.72
N ALA A 215 2.64 -2.02 -6.26
CA ALA A 215 1.57 -2.96 -6.55
C ALA A 215 1.43 -3.15 -8.06
N ARG A 216 1.28 -4.39 -8.51
CA ARG A 216 0.91 -4.71 -9.88
C ARG A 216 -0.60 -4.80 -9.97
N VAL A 217 -1.17 -4.08 -10.93
CA VAL A 217 -2.60 -4.13 -11.26
C VAL A 217 -2.73 -4.23 -12.77
N GLY A 218 -2.98 -5.44 -13.27
CA GLY A 218 -3.08 -5.70 -14.70
C GLY A 218 -1.81 -5.25 -15.45
N PRO A 219 -1.91 -4.30 -16.41
CA PRO A 219 -0.78 -3.79 -17.18
C PRO A 219 -0.05 -2.60 -16.52
N GLU A 220 -0.37 -2.27 -15.28
CA GLU A 220 0.18 -1.11 -14.57
C GLU A 220 0.92 -1.50 -13.29
N LEU A 221 1.89 -0.66 -12.93
CA LEU A 221 2.55 -0.64 -11.64
C LEU A 221 2.14 0.65 -10.92
N TRP A 222 1.65 0.49 -9.70
CA TRP A 222 1.25 1.57 -8.81
C TRP A 222 2.30 1.69 -7.72
N LEU A 223 3.07 2.78 -7.75
CA LEU A 223 4.19 3.05 -6.86
C LEU A 223 3.77 4.03 -5.79
N TYR A 224 3.85 3.60 -4.53
CA TYR A 224 3.59 4.42 -3.36
C TYR A 224 4.91 4.73 -2.67
N HIS A 225 5.24 6.01 -2.56
CA HIS A 225 6.26 6.48 -1.62
C HIS A 225 5.54 7.01 -0.39
N ILE A 226 5.73 6.35 0.76
CA ILE A 226 5.15 6.77 2.04
C ILE A 226 6.27 7.43 2.83
N SER A 227 6.19 8.74 3.00
CA SER A 227 7.24 9.51 3.68
C SER A 227 7.03 9.61 5.18
N GLU A 228 5.82 9.32 5.67
CA GLU A 228 5.47 9.45 7.09
C GLU A 228 4.17 8.70 7.44
N PHE A 229 4.18 7.96 8.55
CA PHE A 229 2.96 7.46 9.21
C PHE A 229 2.46 8.47 10.26
N LEU A 230 1.36 9.16 9.96
CA LEU A 230 0.85 10.23 10.82
C LEU A 230 0.23 9.66 12.11
N PRO A 231 0.30 10.40 13.24
CA PRO A 231 -0.34 9.97 14.50
C PRO A 231 -1.85 9.72 14.41
N SER A 232 -2.51 10.29 13.40
CA SER A 232 -3.93 10.06 13.12
C SER A 232 -4.24 8.64 12.62
N GLY A 233 -3.21 7.92 12.13
CA GLY A 233 -3.32 6.64 11.42
C GLY A 233 -3.38 6.79 9.89
N LEU A 234 -3.25 8.01 9.37
CA LEU A 234 -3.18 8.31 7.93
C LEU A 234 -1.75 8.31 7.42
N LEU A 235 -1.59 8.24 6.10
CA LEU A 235 -0.31 8.21 5.41
C LEU A 235 -0.03 9.55 4.73
N ARG A 236 1.18 10.07 4.92
CA ARG A 236 1.74 11.05 3.98
C ARG A 236 2.39 10.28 2.83
N LYS A 237 1.74 10.29 1.66
CA LYS A 237 2.16 9.47 0.52
C LYS A 237 2.08 10.20 -0.81
N GLU A 238 2.97 9.80 -1.71
CA GLU A 238 2.96 10.14 -3.14
C GLU A 238 2.60 8.87 -3.92
N VAL A 239 1.80 9.01 -4.98
CA VAL A 239 1.39 7.89 -5.85
C VAL A 239 1.82 8.20 -7.28
N HIS A 240 2.53 7.25 -7.89
CA HIS A 240 2.93 7.31 -9.28
C HIS A 240 2.50 6.04 -10.00
N VAL A 241 2.09 6.15 -11.26
CA VAL A 241 1.60 5.01 -12.04
C VAL A 241 2.47 4.85 -13.29
N GLU A 242 2.96 3.64 -13.48
CA GLU A 242 3.83 3.28 -14.61
C GLU A 242 3.24 2.12 -15.39
N LYS A 243 3.57 2.06 -16.68
CA LYS A 243 3.25 0.87 -17.47
C LYS A 243 4.17 -0.27 -17.07
N LEU A 244 3.59 -1.47 -16.99
CA LEU A 244 4.35 -2.68 -16.77
C LEU A 244 5.38 -2.88 -17.89
N PRO A 245 6.66 -3.23 -17.59
CA PRO A 245 7.62 -3.60 -18.61
C PRO A 245 7.10 -4.77 -19.46
N VAL A 246 7.35 -4.75 -20.77
CA VAL A 246 6.77 -5.70 -21.73
C VAL A 246 7.17 -7.15 -21.43
N ASP A 247 8.36 -7.37 -20.89
CA ASP A 247 8.89 -8.68 -20.54
C ASP A 247 8.68 -9.04 -19.06
N PHE A 248 7.96 -8.22 -18.27
CA PHE A 248 7.71 -8.48 -16.85
C PHE A 248 6.88 -9.74 -16.63
N VAL A 249 7.38 -10.65 -15.81
CA VAL A 249 6.65 -11.84 -15.37
C VAL A 249 6.13 -11.65 -13.95
N ARG A 250 7.04 -11.34 -13.02
CA ARG A 250 6.76 -11.16 -11.59
C ARG A 250 7.86 -10.34 -10.92
N PHE A 251 7.56 -9.78 -9.76
CA PHE A 251 8.61 -9.25 -8.88
C PHE A 251 9.58 -10.36 -8.50
N ALA A 252 10.88 -10.07 -8.57
CA ALA A 252 11.89 -11.05 -8.19
C ALA A 252 11.84 -11.28 -6.67
N PRO A 253 12.00 -12.52 -6.20
CA PRO A 253 12.03 -12.81 -4.78
C PRO A 253 13.29 -12.26 -4.11
N GLY A 254 13.21 -12.08 -2.79
CA GLY A 254 14.34 -11.70 -1.94
C GLY A 254 14.22 -10.31 -1.32
N THR A 255 15.27 -9.92 -0.58
CA THR A 255 15.38 -8.69 0.19
C THR A 255 16.34 -7.71 -0.48
N ASN A 256 16.30 -7.64 -1.81
CA ASN A 256 17.20 -6.73 -2.52
C ASN A 256 16.82 -5.28 -2.16
N PRO A 257 17.80 -4.41 -1.87
CA PRO A 257 17.51 -3.01 -1.58
C PRO A 257 16.90 -2.28 -2.78
N ILE A 258 17.22 -2.74 -3.98
CA ILE A 258 16.63 -2.28 -5.23
C ILE A 258 15.52 -3.23 -5.65
N LEU A 259 14.40 -2.68 -6.11
CA LEU A 259 13.30 -3.44 -6.70
C LEU A 259 13.73 -4.10 -8.01
N LEU A 260 13.58 -5.42 -8.05
CA LEU A 260 13.91 -6.25 -9.18
C LEU A 260 12.68 -7.01 -9.69
N TYR A 261 12.68 -7.37 -10.97
CA TYR A 261 11.68 -8.22 -11.58
C TYR A 261 12.31 -9.32 -12.44
N GLU A 262 11.61 -10.44 -12.57
CA GLU A 262 11.97 -11.51 -13.47
C GLU A 262 11.33 -11.26 -14.84
N THR A 263 12.14 -11.45 -15.89
CA THR A 263 11.71 -11.31 -17.28
C THR A 263 11.26 -12.64 -17.87
N SER A 264 10.60 -12.61 -19.03
CA SER A 264 10.24 -13.80 -19.81
C SER A 264 11.45 -14.68 -20.19
N SER A 265 12.64 -14.09 -20.28
CA SER A 265 13.91 -14.79 -20.51
C SER A 265 14.53 -15.40 -19.25
N ARG A 266 13.87 -15.27 -18.09
CA ARG A 266 14.37 -15.58 -16.74
C ARG A 266 15.55 -14.72 -16.26
N ALA A 267 15.93 -13.68 -17.00
CA ALA A 267 16.84 -12.67 -16.48
C ALA A 267 16.16 -11.85 -15.37
N VAL A 268 16.94 -11.41 -14.40
CA VAL A 268 16.50 -10.48 -13.34
C VAL A 268 16.96 -9.08 -13.71
N GLN A 269 16.04 -8.13 -13.71
CA GLN A 269 16.32 -6.74 -14.07
C GLN A 269 15.84 -5.78 -12.97
N PRO A 270 16.53 -4.64 -12.76
CA PRO A 270 16.03 -3.59 -11.89
C PRO A 270 14.83 -2.86 -12.51
N LEU A 271 13.89 -2.44 -11.67
CA LEU A 271 12.87 -1.47 -12.08
C LEU A 271 13.54 -0.10 -12.24
N ARG A 272 13.43 0.44 -13.47
CA ARG A 272 14.07 1.68 -13.91
C ARG A 272 13.00 2.70 -14.31
N PHE A 273 12.23 3.15 -13.34
CA PHE A 273 11.30 4.27 -13.53
C PHE A 273 11.90 5.52 -12.90
N LEU A 274 11.61 6.67 -13.51
CA LEU A 274 11.85 7.96 -12.88
C LEU A 274 10.49 8.44 -12.36
N PRO A 275 10.28 8.46 -11.03
CA PRO A 275 9.13 9.15 -10.50
C PRO A 275 9.31 10.65 -10.80
N HIS A 276 8.31 11.25 -11.46
CA HIS A 276 8.28 12.67 -11.81
C HIS A 276 7.73 13.53 -10.68
#